data_AF-A0A4Y3KVU2-F1
#
_entry.id   AF-A0A4Y3KVU2-F1
#
_cell.length_a   1.000
_cell.length_b   1.000
_cell.length_c   1.000
_cell.angle_alpha   90.00
_cell.angle_beta   90.00
_cell.angle_gamma   90.00
#
_symmetry.space_group_name_H-M   'P 1'
#
loop_
_entity.id
_entity.type
_entity.pdbx_description
1 polymer ?
#
loop_
_entity_poly.entity_id
_entity_poly.type
_entity_poly.pdbx_seq_one_letter_code
_entity_poly.pdbx_strand_id
1 'polypeptide(L)'
;MTLMQKAITPALTRAHLSVGHDRVAGYVVRADDVAFATTPAQLFEVHGLGYPGTPFSPYAPSIDVLRFESSPQLQYRDVPGYIVPLWWLRHSRIPPGAELVRVFADGTSILLGRYGDVGTGWSVTQIGAHRPALASLSRCVGPVAKWHGAYLEADVIDEGRTVTLALANPPLSETGFQQAPSGRWFRRVPREDVSELFELDLTARWNGLEVRVVDQWQDAQRYVVARISHLGDDIERAERLRLDRIEAGVYEAIVYAAELTDIQTNQVVPATWAPGPAQRAWA
;
A
#
# COMPACT_ATOMS: atom_id res chain seq x y z
N MET A 1 15.69 10.84 -0.25
CA MET A 1 14.56 9.99 0.17
C MET A 1 15.15 8.71 0.75
N THR A 2 14.40 7.96 1.55
CA THR A 2 14.91 6.73 2.19
C THR A 2 14.30 5.53 1.48
N LEU A 3 15.14 4.73 0.83
CA LEU A 3 14.70 3.50 0.19
C LEU A 3 14.37 2.45 1.24
N MET A 4 13.13 1.97 1.23
CA MET A 4 12.64 0.90 2.09
C MET A 4 12.61 -0.41 1.31
N GLN A 5 12.76 -1.53 2.01
CA GLN A 5 12.67 -2.88 1.47
C GLN A 5 11.78 -3.75 2.35
N LYS A 6 10.94 -4.56 1.72
CA LYS A 6 10.08 -5.56 2.36
C LYS A 6 10.21 -6.90 1.67
N ALA A 7 10.38 -8.00 2.41
CA ALA A 7 10.20 -9.35 1.86
C ALA A 7 8.72 -9.63 1.56
N ILE A 8 8.42 -10.13 0.36
CA ILE A 8 7.06 -10.35 -0.13
C ILE A 8 6.77 -11.84 -0.22
N THR A 9 5.64 -12.26 0.36
CA THR A 9 5.24 -13.66 0.32
C THR A 9 4.88 -14.07 -1.11
N PRO A 10 5.02 -15.36 -1.49
CA PRO A 10 4.60 -15.82 -2.81
C PRO A 10 3.13 -15.52 -3.16
N ALA A 11 2.26 -15.48 -2.15
CA ALA A 11 0.86 -15.10 -2.32
C ALA A 11 0.71 -13.60 -2.66
N LEU A 12 1.43 -12.71 -1.98
CA LEU A 12 1.43 -11.29 -2.27
C LEU A 12 2.08 -10.96 -3.62
N THR A 13 3.16 -11.65 -4.02
CA THR A 13 3.71 -11.52 -5.38
C THR A 13 2.64 -11.80 -6.43
N ARG A 14 1.89 -12.90 -6.28
CA ARG A 14 0.78 -13.20 -7.19
C ARG A 14 -0.32 -12.14 -7.12
N ALA A 15 -0.66 -11.66 -5.92
CA ALA A 15 -1.67 -10.63 -5.76
C ALA A 15 -1.30 -9.33 -6.50
N HIS A 16 -0.05 -8.87 -6.38
CA HIS A 16 0.47 -7.71 -7.09
C HIS A 16 0.45 -7.91 -8.61
N LEU A 17 1.02 -9.03 -9.10
CA LEU A 17 1.27 -9.22 -10.52
C LEU A 17 0.10 -9.84 -11.30
N SER A 18 -0.92 -10.38 -10.64
CA SER A 18 -2.10 -10.96 -11.30
C SER A 18 -3.33 -10.07 -11.16
N VAL A 19 -3.71 -9.71 -9.92
CA VAL A 19 -4.94 -8.94 -9.66
C VAL A 19 -4.66 -7.45 -9.36
N GLY A 20 -3.41 -7.03 -9.49
CA GLY A 20 -3.02 -5.62 -9.35
C GLY A 20 -3.06 -5.09 -7.93
N HIS A 21 -3.02 -5.95 -6.91
CA HIS A 21 -3.09 -5.53 -5.50
C HIS A 21 -2.09 -4.40 -5.23
N ASP A 22 -2.55 -3.29 -4.67
CA ASP A 22 -1.81 -2.03 -4.63
C ASP A 22 -1.45 -1.59 -3.20
N ARG A 23 -1.46 -2.52 -2.25
CA ARG A 23 -1.27 -2.22 -0.83
C ARG A 23 -0.10 -2.98 -0.22
N VAL A 24 0.44 -2.42 0.85
CA VAL A 24 1.55 -2.97 1.62
C VAL A 24 1.40 -2.62 3.10
N ALA A 25 1.82 -3.52 3.98
CA ALA A 25 1.78 -3.36 5.43
C ALA A 25 2.93 -4.16 6.08
N GLY A 26 3.00 -4.14 7.41
CA GLY A 26 3.84 -5.02 8.20
C GLY A 26 5.31 -4.61 8.26
N TYR A 27 6.18 -5.56 8.60
CA TYR A 27 7.60 -5.28 8.80
C TYR A 27 8.33 -4.87 7.51
N VAL A 28 9.13 -3.81 7.61
CA VAL A 28 10.00 -3.27 6.56
C VAL A 28 11.33 -2.79 7.16
N VAL A 29 12.37 -2.77 6.35
CA VAL A 29 13.72 -2.29 6.71
C VAL A 29 14.15 -1.22 5.73
N ARG A 30 15.19 -0.45 6.06
CA ARG A 30 15.88 0.38 5.06
C ARG A 30 16.68 -0.54 4.15
N ALA A 31 16.64 -0.28 2.85
CA ALA A 31 17.39 -1.07 1.88
C ALA A 31 18.91 -0.99 2.13
N ASP A 32 19.42 0.18 2.53
CA ASP A 32 20.83 0.39 2.83
C ASP A 32 21.32 -0.47 3.99
N ASP A 33 20.51 -0.61 5.04
CA ASP A 33 20.86 -1.40 6.25
C ASP A 33 20.95 -2.91 5.94
N VAL A 34 20.36 -3.37 4.84
CA VAL A 34 20.36 -4.77 4.38
C VAL A 34 21.00 -4.95 3.01
N ALA A 35 21.76 -3.98 2.51
CA ALA A 35 22.34 -4.02 1.17
C ALA A 35 23.29 -5.22 0.95
N PHE A 36 23.86 -5.76 2.03
CA PHE A 36 24.71 -6.94 2.02
C PHE A 36 23.93 -8.26 1.82
N ALA A 37 22.62 -8.26 2.07
CA ALA A 37 21.77 -9.45 1.99
C ALA A 37 21.31 -9.66 0.54
N THR A 38 22.12 -10.39 -0.24
CA THR A 38 21.91 -10.62 -1.67
C THR A 38 21.39 -12.02 -1.99
N THR A 39 21.19 -12.88 -0.99
CA THR A 39 20.69 -14.25 -1.16
C THR A 39 19.43 -14.51 -0.33
N PRO A 40 18.59 -15.51 -0.67
CA PRO A 40 17.42 -15.89 0.11
C PRO A 40 17.74 -16.21 1.58
N ALA A 41 18.86 -16.90 1.85
CA ALA A 41 19.27 -17.23 3.23
C ALA A 41 19.53 -15.96 4.05
N GLN A 42 20.26 -14.99 3.49
CA GLN A 42 20.54 -13.72 4.16
C GLN A 42 19.28 -12.88 4.32
N LEU A 43 18.44 -12.79 3.28
CA LEU A 43 17.16 -12.08 3.34
C LEU A 43 16.23 -12.67 4.39
N PHE A 44 16.19 -14.00 4.51
CA PHE A 44 15.40 -14.70 5.52
C PHE A 44 15.81 -14.31 6.94
N GLU A 45 17.12 -14.22 7.20
CA GLU A 45 17.66 -13.83 8.50
C GLU A 45 17.39 -12.35 8.81
N VAL A 46 17.80 -11.43 7.92
CA VAL A 46 17.76 -9.98 8.21
C VAL A 46 16.35 -9.39 8.19
N HIS A 47 15.39 -10.01 7.47
CA HIS A 47 13.98 -9.63 7.52
C HIS A 47 13.19 -10.36 8.63
N GLY A 48 13.85 -11.22 9.43
CA GLY A 48 13.19 -11.94 10.52
C GLY A 48 12.08 -12.89 10.05
N LEU A 49 12.28 -13.59 8.94
CA LEU A 49 11.22 -14.36 8.25
C LEU A 49 10.93 -15.71 8.90
N GLY A 50 11.64 -16.10 9.96
CA GLY A 50 11.50 -17.37 10.67
C GLY A 50 10.35 -17.44 11.69
N TYR A 51 9.25 -16.73 11.45
CA TYR A 51 8.10 -16.73 12.35
C TYR A 51 7.21 -17.98 12.19
N PRO A 52 6.39 -18.36 13.20
CA PRO A 52 5.52 -19.53 13.11
C PRO A 52 4.58 -19.48 11.90
N GLY A 53 4.55 -20.54 11.10
CA GLY A 53 3.71 -20.63 9.89
C GLY A 53 4.21 -19.81 8.69
N THR A 54 5.47 -19.36 8.71
CA THR A 54 6.05 -18.58 7.60
C THR A 54 6.00 -19.33 6.26
N PRO A 55 5.62 -18.66 5.16
CA PRO A 55 5.74 -19.22 3.81
C PRO A 55 7.17 -19.12 3.25
N PHE A 56 8.09 -18.49 3.97
CA PHE A 56 9.47 -18.31 3.55
C PHE A 56 10.35 -19.50 3.95
N SER A 57 11.40 -19.74 3.17
CA SER A 57 12.45 -20.72 3.49
C SER A 57 13.82 -20.11 3.16
N PRO A 58 14.84 -20.27 4.03
CA PRO A 58 16.19 -19.82 3.72
C PRO A 58 16.82 -20.60 2.57
N TYR A 59 16.27 -21.79 2.24
CA TYR A 59 16.69 -22.64 1.12
C TYR A 59 15.83 -22.45 -0.13
N ALA A 60 14.93 -21.46 -0.14
CA ALA A 60 14.13 -21.16 -1.33
C ALA A 60 15.06 -20.78 -2.50
N PRO A 61 14.74 -21.18 -3.74
CA PRO A 61 15.53 -20.79 -4.91
C PRO A 61 15.54 -19.27 -5.13
N SER A 62 14.53 -18.57 -4.61
CA SER A 62 14.44 -17.12 -4.63
C SER A 62 13.52 -16.57 -3.54
N ILE A 63 13.74 -15.32 -3.14
CA ILE A 63 12.80 -14.50 -2.35
C ILE A 63 12.49 -13.23 -3.14
N ASP A 64 11.22 -12.83 -3.14
CA ASP A 64 10.79 -11.57 -3.74
C ASP A 64 10.83 -10.46 -2.69
N VAL A 65 11.29 -9.28 -3.08
CA VAL A 65 11.33 -8.08 -2.25
C VAL A 65 10.66 -6.91 -2.95
N LEU A 66 9.87 -6.13 -2.22
CA LEU A 66 9.34 -4.85 -2.66
C LEU A 66 10.27 -3.74 -2.18
N ARG A 67 10.74 -2.92 -3.10
CA ARG A 67 11.54 -1.72 -2.83
C ARG A 67 10.73 -0.48 -3.15
N PHE A 68 10.68 0.48 -2.24
CA PHE A 68 9.90 1.70 -2.42
C PHE A 68 10.52 2.86 -1.67
N GLU A 69 10.43 4.06 -2.22
CA GLU A 69 10.86 5.26 -1.52
C GLU A 69 9.89 5.59 -0.39
N SER A 70 10.43 5.83 0.79
CA SER A 70 9.67 6.37 1.90
C SER A 70 9.15 7.76 1.52
N SER A 71 7.85 7.95 1.64
CA SER A 71 7.17 9.20 1.32
C SER A 71 6.31 9.68 2.48
N PRO A 72 5.89 10.96 2.50
CA PRO A 72 5.13 11.54 3.60
C PRO A 72 3.78 10.85 3.90
N GLN A 73 3.25 10.05 2.96
CA GLN A 73 2.02 9.28 3.16
C GLN A 73 2.23 8.03 4.01
N LEU A 74 3.46 7.54 4.13
CA LEU A 74 3.75 6.30 4.83
C LEU A 74 3.95 6.55 6.33
N GLN A 75 3.32 5.72 7.14
CA GLN A 75 3.40 5.78 8.60
C GLN A 75 4.14 4.56 9.13
N TYR A 76 5.22 4.82 9.85
CA TYR A 76 6.09 3.80 10.42
C TYR A 76 6.05 3.86 11.95
N ARG A 77 6.10 2.69 12.58
CA ARG A 77 6.32 2.55 14.02
C ARG A 77 7.63 1.78 14.22
N ASP A 78 8.50 2.27 15.10
CA ASP A 78 9.75 1.59 15.41
C ASP A 78 9.51 0.25 16.13
N VAL A 79 10.34 -0.75 15.87
CA VAL A 79 10.27 -2.09 16.47
C VAL A 79 11.61 -2.41 17.12
N PRO A 80 11.75 -2.20 18.45
CA PRO A 80 13.02 -2.39 19.13
C PRO A 80 13.41 -3.88 19.22
N GLY A 81 14.71 -4.16 19.39
CA GLY A 81 15.22 -5.50 19.69
C GLY A 81 15.71 -6.31 18.48
N TYR A 82 15.81 -5.71 17.30
CA TYR A 82 16.38 -6.32 16.09
C TYR A 82 17.78 -5.78 15.77
N ILE A 83 18.62 -6.62 15.16
CA ILE A 83 20.01 -6.27 14.78
C ILE A 83 20.02 -5.20 13.68
N VAL A 84 19.04 -5.27 12.78
CA VAL A 84 18.76 -4.25 11.76
C VAL A 84 17.56 -3.43 12.23
N PRO A 85 17.59 -2.09 12.12
CA PRO A 85 16.41 -1.26 12.37
C PRO A 85 15.20 -1.78 11.60
N LEU A 86 14.16 -2.14 12.35
CA LEU A 86 12.94 -2.74 11.82
C LEU A 86 11.79 -1.78 12.08
N TRP A 87 11.04 -1.48 11.04
CA TRP A 87 9.86 -0.64 11.14
C TRP A 87 8.61 -1.42 10.82
N TRP A 88 7.56 -1.16 11.59
CA TRP A 88 6.23 -1.60 11.28
C TRP A 88 5.55 -0.56 10.39
N LEU A 89 5.35 -0.90 9.12
CA LEU A 89 4.61 -0.09 8.17
C LEU A 89 3.11 -0.31 8.38
N ARG A 90 2.40 0.79 8.65
CA ARG A 90 0.95 0.79 8.64
C ARG A 90 0.43 0.38 7.26
N HIS A 91 -0.70 -0.32 7.22
CA HIS A 91 -1.34 -0.66 5.94
C HIS A 91 -1.59 0.59 5.09
N SER A 92 -0.89 0.66 3.96
CA SER A 92 -0.73 1.82 3.08
C SER A 92 -0.84 1.41 1.61
N ARG A 93 -1.12 2.38 0.73
CA ARG A 93 -0.99 2.16 -0.72
C ARG A 93 0.50 2.14 -1.06
N ILE A 94 0.88 1.25 -1.97
CA ILE A 94 2.24 1.17 -2.49
C ILE A 94 2.60 2.52 -3.14
N PRO A 95 3.74 3.14 -2.77
CA PRO A 95 4.16 4.38 -3.39
C PRO A 95 4.43 4.24 -4.89
N PRO A 96 4.15 5.28 -5.68
CA PRO A 96 4.59 5.38 -7.06
C PRO A 96 6.08 5.06 -7.25
N GLY A 97 6.40 4.31 -8.29
CA GLY A 97 7.77 3.91 -8.62
C GLY A 97 8.30 2.70 -7.85
N ALA A 98 7.51 2.08 -6.96
CA ALA A 98 7.94 0.89 -6.24
C ALA A 98 8.28 -0.27 -7.19
N GLU A 99 9.32 -1.02 -6.85
CA GLU A 99 9.86 -2.12 -7.64
C GLU A 99 9.70 -3.46 -6.91
N LEU A 100 9.09 -4.44 -7.56
CA LEU A 100 9.06 -5.82 -7.08
C LEU A 100 10.20 -6.60 -7.74
N VAL A 101 11.17 -7.04 -6.93
CA VAL A 101 12.43 -7.65 -7.37
C VAL A 101 12.51 -9.07 -6.84
N ARG A 102 12.89 -10.02 -7.70
CA ARG A 102 13.21 -11.39 -7.30
C ARG A 102 14.71 -11.54 -7.10
N VAL A 103 15.11 -12.03 -5.93
CA VAL A 103 16.49 -12.30 -5.56
C VAL A 103 16.72 -13.80 -5.53
N PHE A 104 17.72 -14.30 -6.26
CA PHE A 104 18.01 -15.72 -6.43
C PHE A 104 19.14 -16.21 -5.52
N ALA A 105 19.21 -17.54 -5.36
CA ALA A 105 20.23 -18.20 -4.52
C ALA A 105 21.69 -17.93 -4.92
N ASP A 106 21.95 -17.60 -6.20
CA ASP A 106 23.29 -17.27 -6.72
C ASP A 106 23.69 -15.80 -6.50
N GLY A 107 22.84 -15.01 -5.85
CA GLY A 107 23.07 -13.58 -5.62
C GLY A 107 22.57 -12.68 -6.75
N THR A 108 22.09 -13.24 -7.85
CA THR A 108 21.51 -12.45 -8.95
C THR A 108 20.10 -11.98 -8.60
N SER A 109 19.61 -10.97 -9.31
CA SER A 109 18.23 -10.51 -9.17
C SER A 109 17.63 -10.06 -10.50
N ILE A 110 16.30 -10.15 -10.59
CA ILE A 110 15.53 -9.62 -11.72
C ILE A 110 14.40 -8.75 -11.20
N LEU A 111 14.11 -7.66 -11.90
CA LEU A 111 12.90 -6.89 -11.70
C LEU A 111 11.72 -7.68 -12.25
N LEU A 112 10.69 -7.95 -11.44
CA LEU A 112 9.46 -8.61 -11.85
C LEU A 112 8.41 -7.60 -12.35
N GLY A 113 8.33 -6.45 -11.68
CA GLY A 113 7.37 -5.42 -12.03
C GLY A 113 7.59 -4.10 -11.30
N ARG A 114 6.95 -3.05 -11.82
CA ARG A 114 6.94 -1.71 -11.23
C ARG A 114 5.51 -1.26 -10.98
N TYR A 115 5.26 -0.72 -9.81
CA TYR A 115 4.04 0.02 -9.54
C TYR A 115 4.23 1.46 -10.05
N GLY A 116 3.44 1.87 -11.05
CA GLY A 116 3.56 3.20 -11.63
C GLY A 116 2.99 4.26 -10.69
N ASP A 117 1.68 4.28 -10.57
CA ASP A 117 0.87 5.13 -9.68
C ASP A 117 -0.57 4.59 -9.67
N VAL A 118 -1.46 5.20 -8.90
CA VAL A 118 -2.91 4.90 -8.84
C VAL A 118 -3.60 4.92 -10.22
N GLY A 119 -3.03 5.67 -11.17
CA GLY A 119 -3.53 5.80 -12.54
C GLY A 119 -3.10 4.65 -13.45
N THR A 120 -1.95 4.04 -13.21
CA THR A 120 -1.34 3.06 -14.12
C THR A 120 -1.25 1.66 -13.53
N GLY A 121 -1.13 1.54 -12.20
CA GLY A 121 -1.04 0.29 -11.47
C GLY A 121 0.28 -0.46 -11.72
N TRP A 122 0.22 -1.79 -11.62
CA TRP A 122 1.38 -2.65 -11.85
C TRP A 122 1.69 -2.85 -13.33
N SER A 123 2.96 -2.78 -13.66
CA SER A 123 3.53 -3.20 -14.94
C SER A 123 4.51 -4.35 -14.71
N VAL A 124 4.52 -5.34 -15.61
CA VAL A 124 5.44 -6.48 -15.58
C VAL A 124 6.55 -6.27 -16.61
N THR A 125 7.74 -6.76 -16.31
CA THR A 125 8.93 -6.59 -17.18
C THR A 125 9.18 -7.79 -18.09
N GLN A 126 8.64 -8.96 -17.76
CA GLN A 126 8.86 -10.18 -18.53
C GLN A 126 8.07 -10.16 -19.84
N ILE A 127 8.75 -10.48 -20.94
CA ILE A 127 8.13 -10.56 -22.26
C ILE A 127 7.06 -11.65 -22.26
N GLY A 128 5.86 -11.31 -22.73
CA GLY A 128 4.72 -12.25 -22.80
C GLY A 128 4.00 -12.47 -21.47
N ALA A 129 4.41 -11.83 -20.38
CA ALA A 129 3.68 -11.89 -19.13
C ALA A 129 2.30 -11.23 -19.25
N HIS A 130 1.31 -11.82 -18.59
CA HIS A 130 -0.02 -11.23 -18.51
C HIS A 130 0.03 -9.87 -17.83
N ARG A 131 -0.68 -8.90 -18.40
CA ARG A 131 -0.87 -7.60 -17.76
C ARG A 131 -1.64 -7.80 -16.45
N PRO A 132 -1.15 -7.29 -15.32
CA PRO A 132 -1.92 -7.32 -14.07
C PRO A 132 -3.28 -6.63 -14.24
N ALA A 133 -4.31 -7.16 -13.58
CA ALA A 133 -5.59 -6.45 -13.48
C ALA A 133 -5.42 -5.14 -12.70
N LEU A 134 -6.47 -4.31 -12.69
CA LEU A 134 -6.51 -3.12 -11.83
C LEU A 134 -7.10 -3.46 -10.47
N ALA A 135 -6.40 -3.07 -9.40
CA ALA A 135 -7.02 -3.02 -8.07
C ALA A 135 -8.22 -2.06 -8.07
N SER A 136 -9.23 -2.35 -7.26
CA SER A 136 -10.30 -1.39 -6.98
C SER A 136 -9.73 -0.11 -6.35
N LEU A 137 -10.26 1.04 -6.74
CA LEU A 137 -9.92 2.28 -6.05
C LEU A 137 -10.60 2.29 -4.68
N SER A 138 -9.80 2.56 -3.65
CA SER A 138 -10.26 2.72 -2.28
C SER A 138 -9.75 4.05 -1.77
N ARG A 139 -10.66 4.84 -1.18
CA ARG A 139 -10.29 6.05 -0.43
C ARG A 139 -9.80 5.75 0.98
N CYS A 140 -10.00 4.52 1.47
CA CYS A 140 -9.62 4.14 2.84
C CYS A 140 -8.10 3.99 3.02
N VAL A 141 -7.36 3.90 1.92
CA VAL A 141 -5.90 3.73 1.91
C VAL A 141 -5.28 4.53 0.76
N GLY A 142 -4.24 5.29 1.06
CA GLY A 142 -3.50 6.11 0.10
C GLY A 142 -4.05 7.53 -0.04
N PRO A 143 -3.37 8.38 -0.84
CA PRO A 143 -3.76 9.78 -0.98
C PRO A 143 -5.13 9.97 -1.63
N VAL A 144 -5.81 11.02 -1.19
CA VAL A 144 -7.07 11.53 -1.72
C VAL A 144 -6.88 13.02 -1.98
N ALA A 145 -7.26 13.44 -3.18
CA ALA A 145 -7.14 14.83 -3.63
C ALA A 145 -8.54 15.41 -3.89
N LYS A 146 -8.75 16.66 -3.49
CA LYS A 146 -9.92 17.44 -3.92
C LYS A 146 -9.56 18.31 -5.10
N TRP A 147 -10.14 17.97 -6.26
CA TRP A 147 -9.92 18.68 -7.52
C TRP A 147 -11.26 19.02 -8.16
N HIS A 148 -11.46 20.29 -8.50
CA HIS A 148 -12.72 20.82 -9.05
C HIS A 148 -13.98 20.40 -8.23
N GLY A 149 -13.86 20.40 -6.90
CA GLY A 149 -14.96 20.06 -5.98
C GLY A 149 -15.21 18.56 -5.79
N ALA A 150 -14.50 17.67 -6.48
CA ALA A 150 -14.62 16.22 -6.33
C ALA A 150 -13.43 15.64 -5.55
N TYR A 151 -13.69 14.66 -4.68
CA TYR A 151 -12.65 13.86 -4.01
C TYR A 151 -12.29 12.64 -4.85
N LEU A 152 -11.02 12.56 -5.25
CA LEU A 152 -10.48 11.56 -6.13
C LEU A 152 -9.34 10.82 -5.45
N GLU A 153 -9.26 9.51 -5.62
CA GLU A 153 -8.08 8.73 -5.28
C GLU A 153 -6.89 9.27 -6.06
N ALA A 154 -5.78 9.46 -5.37
CA ALA A 154 -4.64 10.15 -5.91
C ALA A 154 -3.33 9.49 -5.49
N ASP A 155 -2.28 9.82 -6.22
CA ASP A 155 -0.90 9.63 -5.81
C ASP A 155 -0.11 10.90 -6.05
N VAL A 156 0.91 11.11 -5.22
CA VAL A 156 1.81 12.25 -5.33
C VAL A 156 3.12 11.80 -5.95
N ILE A 157 3.53 12.45 -7.03
CA ILE A 157 4.74 12.13 -7.80
C ILE A 157 5.61 13.38 -7.98
N ASP A 158 6.75 13.22 -8.66
CA ASP A 158 7.68 14.31 -8.98
C ASP A 158 8.10 15.12 -7.74
N GLU A 159 8.45 14.43 -6.66
CA GLU A 159 8.86 15.02 -5.37
C GLU A 159 7.80 15.95 -4.75
N GLY A 160 6.51 15.68 -4.98
CA GLY A 160 5.43 16.47 -4.40
C GLY A 160 4.83 17.52 -5.35
N ARG A 161 5.39 17.68 -6.55
CA ARG A 161 4.98 18.74 -7.49
C ARG A 161 3.79 18.36 -8.37
N THR A 162 3.53 17.07 -8.54
CA THR A 162 2.47 16.57 -9.42
C THR A 162 1.56 15.61 -8.65
N VAL A 163 0.26 15.70 -8.90
CA VAL A 163 -0.74 14.77 -8.38
C VAL A 163 -1.34 13.98 -9.54
N THR A 164 -1.22 12.65 -9.49
CA THR A 164 -1.98 11.74 -10.36
C THR A 164 -3.34 11.51 -9.71
N LEU A 165 -4.41 11.95 -10.37
CA LEU A 165 -5.81 11.72 -10.01
C LEU A 165 -6.33 10.51 -10.77
N ALA A 166 -7.11 9.64 -10.12
CA ALA A 166 -7.67 8.43 -10.73
C ALA A 166 -9.19 8.35 -10.61
N LEU A 167 -9.80 7.69 -11.59
CA LEU A 167 -11.23 7.39 -11.66
C LEU A 167 -11.45 5.93 -12.07
N ALA A 168 -12.44 5.29 -11.46
CA ALA A 168 -12.85 3.93 -11.83
C ALA A 168 -13.63 3.89 -13.15
N ASN A 169 -14.43 4.92 -13.40
CA ASN A 169 -15.30 5.02 -14.56
C ASN A 169 -14.87 6.20 -15.45
N PRO A 170 -15.26 6.20 -16.73
CA PRO A 170 -15.05 7.34 -17.61
C PRO A 170 -15.58 8.64 -16.97
N PRO A 171 -14.87 9.77 -17.11
CA PRO A 171 -15.36 11.04 -16.63
C PRO A 171 -16.67 11.42 -17.35
N LEU A 172 -17.61 12.03 -16.63
CA LEU A 172 -18.91 12.44 -17.19
C LEU A 172 -18.83 13.68 -18.10
N SER A 173 -17.71 14.39 -18.07
CA SER A 173 -17.44 15.59 -18.88
C SER A 173 -15.99 15.60 -19.33
N GLU A 174 -15.68 16.41 -20.35
CA GLU A 174 -14.31 16.59 -20.83
C GLU A 174 -13.45 17.29 -19.76
N THR A 175 -12.76 16.46 -18.99
CA THR A 175 -11.90 16.85 -17.89
C THR A 175 -10.45 16.49 -18.18
N GLY A 176 -10.08 16.20 -19.43
CA GLY A 176 -8.71 15.85 -19.85
C GLY A 176 -8.11 14.61 -19.14
N PHE A 177 -8.96 13.73 -18.61
CA PHE A 177 -8.52 12.40 -18.19
C PHE A 177 -8.22 11.56 -19.42
N GLN A 178 -7.18 10.74 -19.30
CA GLN A 178 -6.79 9.76 -20.29
C GLN A 178 -6.96 8.36 -19.71
N GLN A 179 -7.18 7.37 -20.56
CA GLN A 179 -7.27 5.98 -20.14
C GLN A 179 -5.89 5.31 -20.27
N ALA A 180 -5.36 4.81 -19.16
CA ALA A 180 -4.17 3.99 -19.16
C ALA A 180 -4.43 2.67 -19.91
N PRO A 181 -3.39 1.98 -20.42
CA PRO A 181 -3.55 0.65 -21.02
C PRO A 181 -4.22 -0.37 -20.09
N SER A 182 -4.14 -0.17 -18.78
CA SER A 182 -4.82 -0.98 -17.77
C SER A 182 -6.34 -0.76 -17.73
N GLY A 183 -6.86 0.29 -18.38
CA GLY A 183 -8.28 0.67 -18.40
C GLY A 183 -8.65 1.77 -17.40
N ARG A 184 -7.72 2.15 -16.50
CA ARG A 184 -7.91 3.18 -15.48
C ARG A 184 -7.94 4.55 -16.13
N TRP A 185 -8.91 5.37 -15.75
CA TRP A 185 -8.92 6.78 -16.11
C TRP A 185 -8.04 7.56 -15.13
N PHE A 186 -7.12 8.35 -15.64
CA PHE A 186 -6.27 9.18 -14.80
C PHE A 186 -5.95 10.53 -15.43
N ARG A 187 -5.59 11.50 -14.59
CA ARG A 187 -5.08 12.81 -15.00
C ARG A 187 -3.96 13.22 -14.07
N ARG A 188 -2.90 13.81 -14.63
CA ARG A 188 -1.85 14.46 -13.85
C ARG A 188 -2.10 15.96 -13.83
N VAL A 189 -2.04 16.54 -12.64
CA VAL A 189 -2.19 17.99 -12.43
C VAL A 189 -1.06 18.51 -11.54
N PRO A 190 -0.66 19.78 -11.70
CA PRO A 190 0.19 20.46 -10.72
C PRO A 190 -0.38 20.34 -9.31
N ARG A 191 0.49 20.24 -8.31
CA ARG A 191 0.07 20.18 -6.90
C ARG A 191 -0.74 21.41 -6.50
N GLU A 192 -0.43 22.61 -7.01
CA GLU A 192 -1.20 23.83 -6.70
C GLU A 192 -2.65 23.83 -7.20
N ASP A 193 -2.98 23.03 -8.22
CA ASP A 193 -4.35 22.93 -8.75
C ASP A 193 -5.27 22.10 -7.85
N VAL A 194 -4.69 21.38 -6.87
CA VAL A 194 -5.42 20.53 -5.92
C VAL A 194 -5.69 21.30 -4.63
N SER A 195 -6.97 21.51 -4.35
CA SER A 195 -7.44 22.29 -3.20
C SER A 195 -7.23 21.61 -1.85
N GLU A 196 -7.31 20.27 -1.79
CA GLU A 196 -7.05 19.49 -0.57
C GLU A 196 -6.30 18.21 -0.96
N LEU A 197 -5.35 17.79 -0.12
CA LEU A 197 -4.59 16.55 -0.30
C LEU A 197 -4.35 15.92 1.08
N PHE A 198 -4.91 14.74 1.30
CA PHE A 198 -4.87 14.05 2.59
C PHE A 198 -4.93 12.53 2.38
N GLU A 199 -4.69 11.78 3.44
CA GLU A 199 -5.07 10.36 3.54
C GLU A 199 -6.26 10.24 4.49
N LEU A 200 -7.24 9.39 4.15
CA LEU A 200 -8.27 9.02 5.11
C LEU A 200 -7.73 7.96 6.05
N ASP A 201 -7.64 8.32 7.31
CA ASP A 201 -7.43 7.38 8.39
C ASP A 201 -8.77 6.96 8.99
N LEU A 202 -9.22 5.77 8.61
CA LEU A 202 -10.46 5.17 9.06
C LEU A 202 -10.15 4.03 10.04
N THR A 203 -10.42 4.26 11.33
CA THR A 203 -10.26 3.26 12.39
C THR A 203 -11.60 2.89 12.98
N ALA A 204 -11.70 1.67 13.52
CA ALA A 204 -12.91 1.16 14.13
C ALA A 204 -12.58 0.03 15.12
N ARG A 205 -13.60 -0.48 15.80
CA ARG A 205 -13.56 -1.75 16.52
C ARG A 205 -14.48 -2.77 15.84
N TRP A 206 -13.98 -4.00 15.67
CA TRP A 206 -14.78 -5.15 15.24
C TRP A 206 -14.68 -6.27 16.27
N ASN A 207 -15.81 -6.66 16.87
CA ASN A 207 -15.83 -7.60 17.99
C ASN A 207 -14.82 -7.24 19.11
N GLY A 208 -14.67 -5.93 19.36
CA GLY A 208 -13.74 -5.35 20.32
C GLY A 208 -12.25 -5.44 19.97
N LEU A 209 -11.88 -5.86 18.76
CA LEU A 209 -10.53 -5.76 18.21
C LEU A 209 -10.37 -4.41 17.49
N GLU A 210 -9.26 -3.70 17.73
CA GLU A 210 -8.96 -2.46 17.01
C GLU A 210 -8.50 -2.75 15.59
N VAL A 211 -9.12 -2.08 14.62
CA VAL A 211 -8.91 -2.32 13.20
C VAL A 211 -8.86 -1.02 12.42
N ARG A 212 -8.10 -1.03 11.31
CA ARG A 212 -8.19 -0.03 10.25
C ARG A 212 -9.15 -0.54 9.17
N VAL A 213 -10.06 0.29 8.69
CA VAL A 213 -10.79 -0.01 7.45
C VAL A 213 -9.89 0.36 6.28
N VAL A 214 -9.64 -0.59 5.39
CA VAL A 214 -8.65 -0.47 4.30
C VAL A 214 -9.25 -0.59 2.91
N ASP A 215 -10.50 -1.04 2.85
CA ASP A 215 -11.32 -1.03 1.64
C ASP A 215 -12.80 -1.01 2.00
N GLN A 216 -13.64 -0.51 1.11
CA GLN A 216 -15.09 -0.53 1.29
C GLN A 216 -15.78 -0.61 -0.08
N TRP A 217 -16.73 -1.53 -0.21
CA TRP A 217 -17.53 -1.70 -1.42
C TRP A 217 -18.94 -2.22 -1.10
N GLN A 218 -19.80 -2.26 -2.13
CA GLN A 218 -21.09 -2.94 -2.04
C GLN A 218 -20.97 -4.36 -2.57
N ASP A 219 -21.43 -5.34 -1.80
CA ASP A 219 -21.50 -6.73 -2.25
C ASP A 219 -22.64 -6.96 -3.27
N ALA A 220 -22.80 -8.20 -3.73
CA ALA A 220 -23.82 -8.56 -4.71
C ALA A 220 -25.26 -8.31 -4.21
N GLN A 221 -25.46 -8.26 -2.89
CA GLN A 221 -26.72 -8.01 -2.23
C GLN A 221 -26.89 -6.52 -1.86
N ARG A 222 -25.95 -5.66 -2.27
CA ARG A 222 -25.90 -4.21 -1.99
C ARG A 222 -25.67 -3.85 -0.53
N TYR A 223 -25.18 -4.78 0.28
CA TYR A 223 -24.69 -4.45 1.61
C TYR A 223 -23.32 -3.79 1.52
N VAL A 224 -23.09 -2.78 2.35
CA VAL A 224 -21.77 -2.17 2.48
C VAL A 224 -20.91 -3.11 3.31
N VAL A 225 -19.86 -3.63 2.67
CA VAL A 225 -18.83 -4.45 3.29
C VAL A 225 -17.53 -3.67 3.35
N ALA A 226 -16.74 -3.96 4.37
CA ALA A 226 -15.45 -3.35 4.61
C ALA A 226 -14.39 -4.44 4.66
N ARG A 227 -13.23 -4.17 4.06
CA ARG A 227 -12.01 -4.90 4.40
C ARG A 227 -11.38 -4.21 5.59
N ILE A 228 -11.17 -4.96 6.66
CA ILE A 228 -10.50 -4.49 7.87
C ILE A 228 -9.10 -5.08 7.94
N SER A 229 -8.19 -4.34 8.56
CA SER A 229 -6.81 -4.75 8.81
C SER A 229 -6.48 -4.53 10.28
N HIS A 230 -6.03 -5.57 10.96
CA HIS A 230 -5.45 -5.52 12.28
C HIS A 230 -3.94 -5.70 12.16
N LEU A 231 -3.22 -4.80 12.80
CA LEU A 231 -1.77 -4.85 12.94
C LEU A 231 -1.50 -5.43 14.34
N GLY A 232 -0.65 -6.46 14.42
CA GLY A 232 -0.57 -7.51 15.45
C GLY A 232 -0.27 -7.11 16.90
N ASP A 233 -0.92 -6.06 17.40
CA ASP A 233 -0.90 -5.62 18.78
C ASP A 233 -1.76 -6.54 19.68
N ASP A 234 -2.73 -7.30 19.13
CA ASP A 234 -3.53 -8.34 19.83
C ASP A 234 -3.74 -9.59 18.93
N ILE A 235 -2.65 -10.34 18.71
CA ILE A 235 -2.62 -11.52 17.83
C ILE A 235 -3.59 -12.62 18.31
N GLU A 236 -3.62 -12.91 19.61
CA GLU A 236 -4.47 -13.96 20.16
C GLU A 236 -5.95 -13.69 19.90
N ARG A 237 -6.38 -12.42 20.00
CA ARG A 237 -7.75 -12.06 19.65
C ARG A 237 -7.99 -12.11 18.14
N ALA A 238 -7.04 -11.67 17.32
CA ALA A 238 -7.17 -11.76 15.86
C ALA A 238 -7.36 -13.22 15.39
N GLU A 239 -6.57 -14.16 15.95
CA GLU A 239 -6.69 -15.59 15.64
C GLU A 239 -7.99 -16.20 16.16
N ARG A 240 -8.44 -15.84 17.38
CA ARG A 240 -9.76 -16.27 17.91
C ARG A 240 -10.94 -15.80 17.06
N LEU A 241 -10.84 -14.58 16.51
CA LEU A 241 -11.84 -14.01 15.61
C LEU A 241 -11.70 -14.52 14.16
N ARG A 242 -10.73 -15.41 13.89
CA ARG A 242 -10.48 -16.03 12.59
C ARG A 242 -10.22 -15.03 11.46
N LEU A 243 -9.49 -13.95 11.76
CA LEU A 243 -8.96 -13.10 10.68
C LEU A 243 -7.96 -13.91 9.85
N ASP A 244 -7.93 -13.64 8.55
CA ASP A 244 -6.93 -14.20 7.65
C ASP A 244 -5.56 -13.60 8.00
N ARG A 245 -4.60 -14.47 8.34
CA ARG A 245 -3.22 -14.06 8.52
C ARG A 245 -2.57 -13.87 7.14
N ILE A 246 -2.40 -12.62 6.74
CA ILE A 246 -1.81 -12.26 5.44
C ILE A 246 -0.29 -12.45 5.48
N GLU A 247 0.34 -12.03 6.57
CA GLU A 247 1.76 -12.21 6.87
C GLU A 247 2.03 -12.03 8.37
N ALA A 248 3.30 -12.01 8.79
CA ALA A 248 3.65 -11.77 10.20
C ALA A 248 3.07 -10.45 10.70
N GLY A 249 2.18 -10.56 11.70
CA GLY A 249 1.52 -9.44 12.37
C GLY A 249 0.49 -8.68 11.54
N VAL A 250 0.17 -9.11 10.31
CA VAL A 250 -0.87 -8.47 9.49
C VAL A 250 -2.02 -9.43 9.31
N TYR A 251 -3.18 -9.04 9.85
CA TYR A 251 -4.41 -9.81 9.80
C TYR A 251 -5.49 -9.01 9.08
N GLU A 252 -6.27 -9.66 8.22
CA GLU A 252 -7.36 -9.04 7.50
C GLU A 252 -8.66 -9.85 7.61
N ALA A 253 -9.79 -9.17 7.42
CA ALA A 253 -11.07 -9.83 7.21
C ALA A 253 -11.98 -8.94 6.36
N ILE A 254 -12.99 -9.56 5.75
CA ILE A 254 -14.11 -8.86 5.11
C ILE A 254 -15.30 -8.98 6.05
N VAL A 255 -15.86 -7.84 6.44
CA VAL A 255 -16.94 -7.74 7.43
C VAL A 255 -18.04 -6.83 6.91
N TYR A 256 -19.24 -6.92 7.48
CA TYR A 256 -20.26 -5.93 7.18
C TYR A 256 -19.90 -4.62 7.87
N ALA A 257 -19.99 -3.49 7.16
CA ALA A 257 -19.67 -2.19 7.73
C ALA A 257 -20.57 -1.85 8.94
N ALA A 258 -21.79 -2.42 8.99
CA ALA A 258 -22.71 -2.28 10.12
C ALA A 258 -22.24 -3.00 11.40
N GLU A 259 -21.28 -3.93 11.32
CA GLU A 259 -20.68 -4.60 12.49
C GLU A 259 -19.53 -3.79 13.10
N LEU A 260 -19.12 -2.72 12.44
CA LEU A 260 -18.05 -1.83 12.93
C LEU A 260 -18.61 -0.87 13.96
N THR A 261 -17.90 -0.76 15.07
CA THR A 261 -18.21 0.14 16.19
C THR A 261 -17.07 1.15 16.37
N ASP A 262 -17.32 2.22 17.11
CA ASP A 262 -16.33 3.27 17.41
C ASP A 262 -15.59 3.79 16.16
N ILE A 263 -16.32 3.95 15.05
CA ILE A 263 -15.73 4.38 13.77
C ILE A 263 -15.23 5.81 13.92
N GLN A 264 -13.93 6.01 13.70
CA GLN A 264 -13.28 7.31 13.66
C GLN A 264 -12.77 7.57 12.24
N THR A 265 -13.07 8.77 11.74
CA THR A 265 -12.57 9.25 10.44
C THR A 265 -11.71 10.46 10.65
N ASN A 266 -10.41 10.32 10.39
CA ASN A 266 -9.46 11.42 10.46
C ASN A 266 -8.90 11.69 9.07
N GLN A 267 -8.83 12.96 8.68
CA GLN A 267 -8.03 13.38 7.53
C GLN A 267 -6.61 13.63 8.01
N VAL A 268 -5.66 12.85 7.52
CA VAL A 268 -4.24 13.02 7.83
C VAL A 268 -3.61 13.82 6.70
N VAL A 269 -3.07 14.99 7.04
CA VAL A 269 -2.32 15.84 6.11
C VAL A 269 -0.84 15.82 6.55
N PRO A 270 0.04 15.08 5.84
CA PRO A 270 1.47 15.16 6.04
C PRO A 270 1.95 16.62 5.95
N ALA A 271 2.92 17.00 6.78
CA ALA A 271 3.41 18.38 6.86
C ALA A 271 3.88 18.93 5.50
N THR A 272 4.45 18.08 4.66
CA THR A 272 4.90 18.40 3.30
C THR A 272 3.77 18.59 2.29
N TRP A 273 2.53 18.20 2.64
CA TRP A 273 1.33 18.39 1.81
C TRP A 273 0.49 19.58 2.25
N ALA A 274 0.75 20.15 3.43
CA ALA A 274 0.09 21.38 3.86
C ALA A 274 0.36 22.49 2.82
N PRO A 275 -0.62 23.31 2.47
CA PRO A 275 -0.37 24.46 1.61
C PRO A 275 0.73 25.31 2.24
N GLY A 276 1.73 25.67 1.44
CA GLY A 276 2.81 26.56 1.88
C GLY A 276 2.24 27.86 2.47
N PRO A 277 3.02 28.61 3.27
CA PRO A 277 2.52 29.76 4.06
C PRO A 277 1.83 30.88 3.26
N ALA A 278 1.78 30.83 1.94
CA ALA A 278 1.10 31.79 1.09
C ALA A 278 -0.45 31.66 1.05
N GLN A 279 -1.05 30.57 1.57
CA GLN A 279 -2.51 30.37 1.51
C GLN A 279 -3.28 30.63 2.82
N ARG A 280 -2.60 31.17 3.85
CA ARG A 280 -3.26 31.60 5.11
C ARG A 280 -3.76 33.05 5.08
N ALA A 281 -3.67 33.75 3.96
CA ALA A 281 -4.23 35.09 3.83
C ALA A 281 -5.68 34.98 3.31
N TRP A 282 -6.61 35.33 4.21
CA TRP A 282 -8.04 35.65 4.03
C TRP A 282 -8.99 34.70 4.77
N ALA A 283 -8.94 34.81 6.10
CA ALA A 283 -10.10 34.70 6.97
C ALA A 283 -10.29 36.05 7.68
#